data_AF-A0A962MZ12-F1
#
_entry.id   AF-A0A962MZ12-F1
#
_cell.length_a   1.000
_cell.length_b   1.000
_cell.length_c   1.000
_cell.angle_alpha   90.00
_cell.angle_beta   90.00
_cell.angle_gamma   90.00
#
_symmetry.space_group_name_H-M   'P 1'
#
loop_
_entity.id
_entity.type
_entity.pdbx_description
1 polymer ?
#
loop_
_entity_poly.entity_id
_entity_poly.type
_entity_poly.pdbx_seq_one_letter_code
_entity_poly.pdbx_strand_id
1 'polypeptide(L)'
;MTQWTQKAYQQAWQYAAAAHAGQTYSSPSRGVTLPYITHIAGVTLEVIRAMEDGDAYDGDLAVQCALLHDTIEDTASTWQEVADLFGTAVADGVSALSKSPAIRSKQGRMADSLERIRLQPREVWMVKLADRINNLSEPPCHWNGAKRREYRGEARLILTRLGAAHAGLAQRLQARIEDYARYLE
;
A
#
# COMPACT_ATOMS: atom_id res chain seq x y z
N MET A 1 6.68 -5.71 21.20
CA MET A 1 6.29 -6.58 20.08
C MET A 1 4.92 -7.10 20.38
N THR A 2 3.92 -6.57 19.70
CA THR A 2 2.56 -7.10 19.79
C THR A 2 2.36 -7.89 18.52
N GLN A 3 2.25 -9.22 18.63
CA GLN A 3 1.80 -10.02 17.50
C GLN A 3 0.38 -9.57 17.14
N TRP A 4 0.10 -9.48 15.84
CA TRP A 4 -1.26 -9.19 15.38
C TRP A 4 -2.20 -10.31 15.79
N THR A 5 -3.46 -9.96 16.06
CA THR A 5 -4.48 -10.91 16.50
C THR A 5 -5.34 -11.34 15.33
N GLN A 6 -5.74 -12.61 15.33
CA GLN A 6 -6.68 -13.13 14.34
C GLN A 6 -8.00 -12.33 14.32
N LYS A 7 -8.44 -11.84 15.48
CA LYS A 7 -9.66 -11.03 15.62
C LYS A 7 -9.52 -9.70 14.87
N ALA A 8 -8.44 -8.96 15.10
CA ALA A 8 -8.18 -7.68 14.43
C ALA A 8 -8.05 -7.85 12.92
N TYR A 9 -7.32 -8.90 12.48
CA TYR A 9 -7.21 -9.28 11.07
C TYR A 9 -8.59 -9.54 10.46
N GLN A 10 -9.40 -10.41 11.07
CA GLN A 10 -10.69 -10.81 10.52
C GLN A 10 -11.67 -9.65 10.40
N GLN A 11 -11.69 -8.76 11.40
CA GLN A 11 -12.53 -7.56 11.38
C GLN A 11 -12.14 -6.65 10.21
N ALA A 12 -10.85 -6.34 10.04
CA ALA A 12 -10.38 -5.48 8.96
C ALA A 12 -10.55 -6.13 7.57
N TRP A 13 -10.29 -7.45 7.46
CA TRP A 13 -10.49 -8.21 6.23
C TRP A 13 -11.95 -8.19 5.77
N GLN A 14 -12.90 -8.46 6.68
CA GLN A 14 -14.33 -8.44 6.36
C GLN A 14 -14.78 -7.05 5.91
N TYR A 15 -14.30 -6.00 6.59
CA TYR A 15 -14.59 -4.62 6.20
C TYR A 15 -14.04 -4.29 4.82
N ALA A 16 -12.75 -4.56 4.56
CA ALA A 16 -12.12 -4.30 3.27
C ALA A 16 -12.80 -5.09 2.13
N ALA A 17 -13.14 -6.37 2.37
CA ALA A 17 -13.84 -7.19 1.39
C ALA A 17 -15.23 -6.65 1.04
N ALA A 18 -15.96 -6.12 2.03
CA ALA A 18 -17.24 -5.49 1.81
C ALA A 18 -17.11 -4.13 1.10
N ALA A 19 -16.15 -3.29 1.52
CA ALA A 19 -15.93 -1.96 0.95
C ALA A 19 -15.50 -2.01 -0.52
N HIS A 20 -14.63 -2.97 -0.87
CA HIS A 20 -14.15 -3.18 -2.24
C HIS A 20 -15.02 -4.18 -3.04
N ALA A 21 -16.23 -4.51 -2.57
CA ALA A 21 -17.10 -5.46 -3.25
C ALA A 21 -17.46 -4.97 -4.67
N GLY A 22 -17.21 -5.82 -5.68
CA GLY A 22 -17.41 -5.47 -7.09
C GLY A 22 -16.28 -4.67 -7.74
N GLN A 23 -15.31 -4.18 -6.97
CA GLN A 23 -14.12 -3.54 -7.53
C GLN A 23 -13.18 -4.61 -8.12
N THR A 24 -12.60 -4.30 -9.27
CA THR A 24 -11.63 -5.17 -9.96
C THR A 24 -10.43 -4.37 -10.44
N TYR A 25 -9.32 -5.06 -10.68
CA TYR A 25 -8.15 -4.49 -11.33
C TYR A 25 -7.60 -5.43 -12.40
N SER A 26 -6.81 -4.85 -13.33
CA SER A 26 -6.16 -5.63 -14.39
C SER A 26 -4.99 -6.44 -13.83
N SER A 27 -5.02 -7.75 -14.07
CA SER A 27 -3.87 -8.62 -13.82
C SER A 27 -2.79 -8.39 -14.90
N PRO A 28 -1.52 -8.73 -14.60
CA PRO A 28 -0.48 -8.91 -15.63
C PRO A 28 -0.92 -9.84 -16.78
N SER A 29 -1.79 -10.81 -16.51
CA SER A 29 -2.35 -11.67 -17.56
C SER A 29 -3.32 -10.89 -18.44
N ARG A 30 -2.98 -10.76 -19.73
CA ARG A 30 -3.76 -9.98 -20.71
C ARG A 30 -5.23 -10.40 -20.73
N GLY A 31 -6.12 -9.43 -20.51
CA GLY A 31 -7.57 -9.65 -20.55
C GLY A 31 -8.15 -10.28 -19.30
N VAL A 32 -7.35 -10.51 -18.26
CA VAL A 32 -7.80 -11.05 -16.98
C VAL A 32 -7.95 -9.93 -15.97
N THR A 33 -9.13 -9.81 -15.39
CA THR A 33 -9.42 -8.93 -14.25
C THR A 33 -9.57 -9.76 -12.99
N LEU A 34 -8.99 -9.31 -11.88
CA LEU A 34 -9.12 -9.95 -10.58
C LEU A 34 -9.91 -9.05 -9.63
N PRO A 35 -10.67 -9.63 -8.67
CA PRO A 35 -11.28 -8.87 -7.58
C PRO A 35 -10.23 -8.07 -6.81
N TYR A 36 -10.51 -6.81 -6.47
CA TYR A 36 -9.53 -5.92 -5.85
C TYR A 36 -8.98 -6.44 -4.52
N ILE A 37 -9.77 -7.25 -3.80
CA ILE A 37 -9.34 -7.91 -2.57
C ILE A 37 -8.07 -8.78 -2.74
N THR A 38 -7.74 -9.22 -3.96
CA THR A 38 -6.48 -9.95 -4.20
C THR A 38 -5.26 -9.04 -4.13
N HIS A 39 -5.37 -7.76 -4.52
CA HIS A 39 -4.31 -6.75 -4.29
C HIS A 39 -4.11 -6.51 -2.80
N ILE A 40 -5.21 -6.28 -2.07
CA ILE A 40 -5.18 -6.11 -0.61
C ILE A 40 -4.48 -7.29 0.06
N ALA A 41 -4.85 -8.52 -0.30
CA ALA A 41 -4.21 -9.73 0.22
C ALA A 41 -2.69 -9.78 -0.08
N GLY A 42 -2.28 -9.40 -1.29
CA GLY A 42 -0.87 -9.33 -1.67
C GLY A 42 -0.07 -8.31 -0.86
N VAL A 43 -0.64 -7.13 -0.61
CA VAL A 43 -0.01 -6.09 0.23
C VAL A 43 0.09 -6.56 1.68
N THR A 44 -0.99 -7.11 2.24
CA THR A 44 -0.99 -7.63 3.62
C THR A 44 0.03 -8.76 3.80
N LEU A 45 0.19 -9.65 2.81
CA LEU A 45 1.19 -10.71 2.86
C LEU A 45 2.63 -10.17 2.92
N GLU A 46 2.96 -9.16 2.11
CA GLU A 46 4.28 -8.51 2.14
C GLU A 46 4.56 -7.89 3.51
N VAL A 47 3.57 -7.25 4.14
CA VAL A 47 3.70 -6.66 5.48
C VAL A 47 3.87 -7.73 6.55
N ILE A 48 3.04 -8.78 6.54
CA ILE A 48 3.14 -9.90 7.49
C ILE A 48 4.52 -10.56 7.39
N ARG A 49 5.00 -10.83 6.18
CA ARG A 49 6.31 -11.43 5.96
C ARG A 49 7.45 -10.54 6.46
N ALA A 50 7.37 -9.24 6.22
CA ALA A 50 8.38 -8.30 6.70
C ALA A 50 8.49 -8.29 8.23
N MET A 51 7.36 -8.35 8.94
CA MET A 51 7.36 -8.36 10.41
C MET A 51 8.02 -9.61 11.02
N GLU A 52 8.26 -10.68 10.25
CA GLU A 52 8.98 -11.87 10.73
C GLU A 52 10.50 -11.63 10.91
N ASP A 53 11.05 -10.52 10.38
CA ASP A 53 12.48 -10.20 10.45
C ASP A 53 12.94 -9.77 11.87
N GLY A 54 12.05 -9.79 12.87
CA GLY A 54 12.39 -9.74 14.29
C GLY A 54 12.48 -8.34 14.92
N ASP A 55 12.03 -7.31 14.21
CA ASP A 55 11.93 -5.94 14.72
C ASP A 55 10.67 -5.74 15.58
N ALA A 56 10.70 -4.78 16.52
CA ALA A 56 9.58 -4.50 17.41
C ALA A 56 8.52 -3.64 16.74
N TYR A 57 7.46 -4.28 16.24
CA TYR A 57 6.31 -3.62 15.63
C TYR A 57 5.03 -3.73 16.47
N ASP A 58 4.10 -2.80 16.22
CA ASP A 58 2.68 -2.96 16.50
C ASP A 58 2.02 -3.75 15.36
N GLY A 59 1.87 -5.06 15.54
CA GLY A 59 1.36 -5.95 14.51
C GLY A 59 -0.08 -5.65 14.10
N ASP A 60 -0.95 -5.30 15.06
CA ASP A 60 -2.36 -5.00 14.75
C ASP A 60 -2.45 -3.74 13.89
N LEU A 61 -1.72 -2.69 14.24
CA LEU A 61 -1.66 -1.47 13.43
C LEU A 61 -1.16 -1.75 12.01
N ALA A 62 -0.06 -2.50 11.86
CA ALA A 62 0.53 -2.82 10.57
C ALA A 62 -0.44 -3.61 9.67
N VAL A 63 -1.04 -4.67 10.20
CA VAL A 63 -1.95 -5.55 9.46
C VAL A 63 -3.25 -4.84 9.12
N GLN A 64 -3.85 -4.11 10.05
CA GLN A 64 -5.08 -3.38 9.80
C GLN A 64 -4.87 -2.26 8.79
N CYS A 65 -3.77 -1.49 8.89
CA CYS A 65 -3.44 -0.49 7.87
C CYS A 65 -3.22 -1.14 6.49
N ALA A 66 -2.54 -2.29 6.41
CA ALA A 66 -2.35 -3.00 5.14
C ALA A 66 -3.67 -3.44 4.52
N LEU A 67 -4.58 -3.99 5.32
CA LEU A 67 -5.90 -4.44 4.87
C LEU A 67 -6.81 -3.27 4.43
N LEU A 68 -6.64 -2.10 5.04
CA LEU A 68 -7.52 -0.95 4.85
C LEU A 68 -6.93 0.15 3.96
N HIS A 69 -5.69 0.03 3.49
CA HIS A 69 -4.92 1.16 2.94
C HIS A 69 -5.59 1.94 1.82
N ASP A 70 -6.39 1.28 0.99
CA ASP A 70 -7.09 1.88 -0.14
C ASP A 70 -8.59 2.15 0.14
N THR A 71 -9.10 1.81 1.32
CA THR A 71 -10.53 1.95 1.62
C THR A 71 -10.99 3.41 1.56
N ILE A 72 -10.23 4.34 2.15
CA ILE A 72 -10.56 5.77 2.10
C ILE A 72 -10.32 6.39 0.70
N GLU A 73 -9.33 5.90 -0.07
CA GLU A 73 -9.05 6.45 -1.41
C GLU A 73 -10.05 5.96 -2.46
N ASP A 74 -10.42 4.68 -2.43
CA ASP A 74 -11.11 4.01 -3.54
C ASP A 74 -12.55 3.57 -3.23
N THR A 75 -13.05 3.78 -2.02
CA THR A 75 -14.40 3.35 -1.62
C THR A 75 -15.19 4.50 -0.95
N ALA A 76 -16.38 4.20 -0.43
CA ALA A 76 -17.19 5.16 0.32
C ALA A 76 -16.73 5.32 1.79
N SER A 77 -15.75 4.52 2.24
CA SER A 77 -15.24 4.56 3.61
C SER A 77 -14.70 5.94 3.98
N THR A 78 -15.07 6.40 5.17
CA THR A 78 -14.60 7.67 5.72
C THR A 78 -13.58 7.45 6.84
N TRP A 79 -12.76 8.46 7.11
CA TRP A 79 -11.85 8.44 8.27
C TRP A 79 -12.61 8.19 9.58
N GLN A 80 -13.80 8.80 9.75
CA GLN A 80 -14.59 8.65 10.97
C GLN A 80 -15.04 7.20 11.18
N GLU A 81 -15.55 6.55 10.13
CA GLU A 81 -15.96 5.14 10.21
C GLU A 81 -14.77 4.22 10.54
N VAL A 82 -13.60 4.47 9.95
CA VAL A 82 -12.39 3.70 10.26
C VAL A 82 -11.94 3.93 11.70
N ALA A 83 -12.01 5.18 12.20
CA ALA A 83 -11.65 5.52 13.57
C ALA A 83 -12.58 4.86 14.59
N ASP A 84 -13.89 4.82 14.32
CA ASP A 84 -14.88 4.22 15.20
C ASP A 84 -14.74 2.69 15.29
N LEU A 85 -14.36 2.04 14.19
CA LEU A 85 -14.26 0.58 14.10
C LEU A 85 -12.88 0.02 14.52
N PHE A 86 -11.81 0.75 14.21
CA PHE A 86 -10.42 0.25 14.31
C PHE A 86 -9.52 1.14 15.19
N GLY A 87 -10.03 2.29 15.63
CA GLY A 87 -9.28 3.26 16.43
C GLY A 87 -8.56 4.31 15.58
N THR A 88 -8.26 5.43 16.23
CA THR A 88 -7.67 6.62 15.59
C THR A 88 -6.31 6.34 14.94
N ALA A 89 -5.47 5.50 15.54
CA ALA A 89 -4.16 5.18 14.97
C ALA A 89 -4.25 4.49 13.59
N VAL A 90 -5.22 3.57 13.43
CA VAL A 90 -5.47 2.92 12.14
C VAL A 90 -6.06 3.92 11.14
N ALA A 91 -7.02 4.74 11.56
CA ALA A 91 -7.63 5.74 10.71
C ALA A 91 -6.63 6.78 10.18
N ASP A 92 -5.73 7.25 11.04
CA ASP A 92 -4.65 8.17 10.68
C ASP A 92 -3.65 7.52 9.72
N GLY A 93 -3.29 6.26 9.95
CA GLY A 93 -2.45 5.48 9.05
C GLY A 93 -3.07 5.30 7.65
N VAL A 94 -4.33 4.88 7.59
CA VAL A 94 -5.07 4.68 6.33
C VAL A 94 -5.25 6.00 5.58
N SER A 95 -5.59 7.07 6.30
CA SER A 95 -5.68 8.41 5.72
C SER A 95 -4.33 8.87 5.16
N ALA A 96 -3.23 8.68 5.89
CA ALA A 96 -1.87 8.97 5.41
C ALA A 96 -1.54 8.26 4.08
N LEU A 97 -1.95 7.00 3.96
CA LEU A 97 -1.76 6.17 2.77
C LEU A 97 -2.64 6.59 1.57
N SER A 98 -3.74 7.31 1.84
CA SER A 98 -4.68 7.81 0.84
C SER A 98 -4.26 9.16 0.27
N LYS A 99 -4.30 9.31 -1.05
CA LYS A 99 -3.94 10.57 -1.73
C LYS A 99 -5.08 11.57 -1.70
N SER A 100 -4.79 12.80 -1.25
CA SER A 100 -5.80 13.86 -1.16
C SER A 100 -6.32 14.30 -2.55
N PRO A 101 -7.63 14.19 -2.84
CA PRO A 101 -8.20 14.64 -4.12
C PRO A 101 -8.18 16.17 -4.26
N ALA A 102 -8.01 16.92 -3.16
CA ALA A 102 -7.92 18.39 -3.17
C ALA A 102 -6.66 18.90 -3.89
N ILE A 103 -5.60 18.09 -3.97
CA ILE A 103 -4.36 18.47 -4.67
C ILE A 103 -4.48 18.07 -6.15
N ARG A 104 -4.43 19.07 -7.03
CA ARG A 104 -4.64 18.87 -8.47
C ARG A 104 -3.56 18.02 -9.14
N SER A 105 -2.28 18.25 -8.82
CA SER A 105 -1.17 17.56 -9.48
C SER A 105 -0.93 16.17 -8.87
N LYS A 106 -0.71 15.16 -9.73
CA LYS A 106 -0.39 13.79 -9.29
C LYS A 106 0.88 13.73 -8.45
N GLN A 107 1.91 14.49 -8.86
CA GLN A 107 3.16 14.61 -8.11
C GLN A 107 2.95 15.27 -6.75
N GLY A 108 2.11 16.32 -6.67
CA GLY A 108 1.76 16.96 -5.41
C GLY A 108 1.02 16.02 -4.47
N ARG A 109 0.06 15.23 -4.98
CA ARG A 109 -0.64 14.20 -4.19
C ARG A 109 0.32 13.16 -3.60
N MET A 110 1.29 12.71 -4.40
CA MET A 110 2.30 11.76 -3.94
C MET A 110 3.19 12.39 -2.87
N ALA A 111 3.70 13.61 -3.09
CA ALA A 111 4.57 14.29 -2.13
C ALA A 111 3.86 14.52 -0.79
N ASP A 112 2.62 15.01 -0.82
CA ASP A 112 1.79 15.19 0.38
C ASP A 112 1.57 13.89 1.15
N SER A 113 1.15 12.82 0.45
CA SER A 113 0.95 11.51 1.10
C SER A 113 2.24 10.99 1.71
N LEU A 114 3.39 11.13 1.04
CA LEU A 114 4.68 10.72 1.59
C LEU A 114 5.07 11.52 2.86
N GLU A 115 4.79 12.81 2.93
CA GLU A 115 5.01 13.58 4.16
C GLU A 115 4.08 13.12 5.29
N ARG A 116 2.79 12.91 5.01
CA ARG A 116 1.83 12.42 6.02
C ARG A 116 2.20 11.03 6.52
N ILE A 117 2.60 10.11 5.63
CA ILE A 117 3.10 8.78 6.01
C ILE A 117 4.31 8.93 6.93
N ARG A 118 5.23 9.86 6.66
CA ARG A 118 6.42 10.09 7.51
C ARG A 118 6.13 10.59 8.92
N LEU A 119 4.90 11.05 9.18
CA LEU A 119 4.45 11.43 10.53
C LEU A 119 3.83 10.27 11.30
N GLN A 120 3.60 9.12 10.63
CA GLN A 120 3.02 7.92 11.21
C GLN A 120 4.10 6.95 11.74
N PRO A 121 3.71 5.94 12.55
CA PRO A 121 4.60 4.84 12.92
C PRO A 121 5.18 4.09 11.71
N ARG A 122 6.34 3.43 11.90
CA ARG A 122 7.09 2.75 10.81
C ARG A 122 6.23 1.70 10.09
N GLU A 123 5.30 1.08 10.79
CA GLU A 123 4.32 0.13 10.29
C GLU A 123 3.53 0.70 9.08
N VAL A 124 3.11 1.96 9.14
CA VAL A 124 2.37 2.60 8.03
C VAL A 124 3.28 2.84 6.82
N TRP A 125 4.56 3.13 7.06
CA TRP A 125 5.54 3.29 5.97
C TRP A 125 5.79 1.95 5.29
N MET A 126 5.86 0.86 6.07
CA MET A 126 5.98 -0.50 5.56
C MET A 126 4.82 -0.85 4.63
N VAL A 127 3.59 -0.47 4.98
CA VAL A 127 2.42 -0.64 4.09
C VAL A 127 2.65 0.05 2.75
N LYS A 128 3.18 1.28 2.73
CA LYS A 128 3.43 1.98 1.45
C LYS A 128 4.53 1.32 0.61
N LEU A 129 5.57 0.79 1.25
CA LEU A 129 6.61 0.02 0.56
C LEU A 129 6.01 -1.26 -0.04
N ALA A 130 5.22 -2.01 0.75
CA ALA A 130 4.55 -3.24 0.34
C ALA A 130 3.54 -3.04 -0.80
N ASP A 131 2.74 -1.97 -0.72
CA ASP A 131 1.86 -1.50 -1.80
C ASP A 131 2.66 -1.31 -3.09
N ARG A 132 3.74 -0.53 -3.03
CA ARG A 132 4.58 -0.29 -4.22
C ARG A 132 5.25 -1.56 -4.74
N ILE A 133 5.65 -2.49 -3.87
CA ILE A 133 6.21 -3.79 -4.28
C ILE A 133 5.19 -4.61 -5.09
N ASN A 134 3.94 -4.71 -4.62
CA ASN A 134 2.87 -5.43 -5.32
C ASN A 134 2.52 -4.77 -6.66
N ASN A 135 2.51 -3.45 -6.67
CA ASN A 135 2.14 -2.65 -7.82
C ASN A 135 3.25 -2.55 -8.89
N LEU A 136 4.51 -2.77 -8.54
CA LEU A 136 5.63 -2.74 -9.48
C LEU A 136 5.82 -4.08 -10.20
N SER A 137 4.74 -4.54 -10.84
CA SER A 137 4.67 -5.75 -11.65
C SER A 137 4.67 -5.40 -13.16
N GLU A 138 4.16 -6.28 -14.03
CA GLU A 138 4.06 -5.97 -15.45
C GLU A 138 3.12 -4.77 -15.67
N PRO A 139 3.57 -3.70 -16.35
CA PRO A 139 2.72 -2.55 -16.59
C PRO A 139 1.54 -2.91 -17.52
N PRO A 140 0.40 -2.21 -17.39
CA PRO A 140 -0.68 -2.34 -18.35
C PRO A 140 -0.21 -2.09 -19.78
N CYS A 141 -0.67 -2.91 -20.72
CA CYS A 141 -0.22 -2.87 -22.12
C CYS A 141 -0.45 -1.52 -22.82
N HIS A 142 -1.42 -0.73 -22.35
CA HIS A 142 -1.74 0.60 -22.86
C HIS A 142 -0.80 1.71 -22.33
N TRP A 143 0.08 1.42 -21.38
CA TRP A 143 1.06 2.40 -20.88
C TRP A 143 2.18 2.63 -21.90
N ASN A 144 2.40 3.89 -22.26
CA ASN A 144 3.56 4.31 -23.04
C ASN A 144 4.85 4.31 -22.21
N GLY A 145 6.02 4.38 -22.87
CA GLY A 145 7.31 4.38 -22.20
C GLY A 145 7.52 5.53 -21.21
N ALA A 146 6.93 6.71 -21.48
CA ALA A 146 7.00 7.84 -20.56
C ALA A 146 6.27 7.53 -19.23
N LYS A 147 5.08 6.90 -19.30
CA LYS A 147 4.31 6.52 -18.12
C LYS A 147 5.02 5.47 -17.28
N ARG A 148 5.65 4.48 -17.93
CA ARG A 148 6.44 3.44 -17.25
C ARG A 148 7.67 4.05 -16.56
N ARG A 149 8.37 4.98 -17.21
CA ARG A 149 9.49 5.73 -16.59
C ARG A 149 9.04 6.58 -15.41
N GLU A 150 7.93 7.30 -15.53
CA GLU A 150 7.32 8.07 -14.44
C GLU A 150 7.02 7.16 -13.25
N TYR A 151 6.35 6.02 -13.49
CA TYR A 151 5.95 5.08 -12.44
C TYR A 151 7.15 4.46 -11.72
N ARG A 152 8.22 4.11 -12.44
CA ARG A 152 9.48 3.67 -11.86
C ARG A 152 10.17 4.78 -11.06
N GLY A 153 10.10 6.03 -11.53
CA GLY A 153 10.60 7.20 -10.81
C GLY A 153 9.89 7.40 -9.47
N GLU A 154 8.56 7.25 -9.44
CA GLU A 154 7.79 7.26 -8.19
C GLU A 154 8.22 6.15 -7.23
N ALA A 155 8.46 4.94 -7.73
CA ALA A 155 8.94 3.83 -6.90
C ALA A 155 10.29 4.15 -6.25
N ARG A 156 11.22 4.76 -7.00
CA ARG A 156 12.51 5.24 -6.45
C ARG A 156 12.31 6.30 -5.37
N LEU A 157 11.42 7.26 -5.59
CA LEU A 157 11.10 8.29 -4.60
C LEU A 157 10.53 7.68 -3.32
N ILE A 158 9.58 6.73 -3.43
CA ILE A 158 9.01 6.00 -2.30
C ILE A 158 10.12 5.30 -1.51
N LEU A 159 11.01 4.58 -2.19
CA LEU A 159 12.15 3.91 -1.57
C LEU A 159 13.06 4.89 -0.85
N THR A 160 13.43 6.00 -1.48
CA THR A 160 14.29 7.03 -0.86
C THR A 160 13.65 7.65 0.38
N ARG A 161 12.33 7.91 0.37
CA ARG A 161 11.65 8.59 1.48
C ARG A 161 11.31 7.65 2.62
N LEU A 162 10.99 6.39 2.33
CA LEU A 162 10.39 5.45 3.29
C LEU A 162 11.24 4.21 3.56
N GLY A 163 12.31 3.94 2.80
CA GLY A 163 13.10 2.70 2.90
C GLY A 163 13.73 2.46 4.28
N ALA A 164 13.96 3.51 5.07
CA ALA A 164 14.44 3.39 6.45
C ALA A 164 13.42 2.70 7.39
N ALA A 165 12.16 2.55 6.97
CA ALA A 165 11.14 1.89 7.76
C ALA A 165 11.40 0.40 7.94
N HIS A 166 12.00 -0.27 6.96
CA HIS A 166 12.27 -1.70 7.03
C HIS A 166 13.30 -2.14 5.97
N ALA A 167 14.43 -2.72 6.39
CA ALA A 167 15.53 -3.07 5.49
C ALA A 167 15.13 -4.13 4.44
N GLY A 168 14.42 -5.20 4.84
CA GLY A 168 13.92 -6.24 3.93
C GLY A 168 13.00 -5.71 2.84
N LEU A 169 11.95 -4.95 3.18
CA LEU A 169 11.07 -4.29 2.21
C LEU A 169 11.83 -3.30 1.32
N ALA A 170 12.79 -2.55 1.85
CA ALA A 170 13.60 -1.63 1.05
C ALA A 170 14.44 -2.38 -0.01
N GLN A 171 15.11 -3.46 0.37
CA GLN A 171 15.86 -4.32 -0.56
C GLN A 171 14.93 -4.96 -1.61
N ARG A 172 13.77 -5.46 -1.18
CA ARG A 172 12.78 -6.06 -2.08
C ARG A 172 12.21 -5.05 -3.08
N LEU A 173 11.90 -3.83 -2.65
CA LEU A 173 11.46 -2.75 -3.54
C LEU A 173 12.57 -2.34 -4.51
N GLN A 174 13.81 -2.23 -4.05
CA GLN A 174 14.96 -1.95 -4.91
C GLN A 174 15.09 -3.00 -6.03
N ALA A 175 15.00 -4.30 -5.69
CA ALA A 175 15.03 -5.38 -6.67
C ALA A 175 13.89 -5.27 -7.69
N ARG A 176 12.66 -4.97 -7.25
CA ARG A 176 11.52 -4.73 -8.16
C ARG A 176 11.78 -3.54 -9.09
N ILE A 177 12.39 -2.46 -8.61
CA ILE A 177 12.74 -1.27 -9.41
C ILE A 177 13.77 -1.60 -10.48
N GLU A 178 14.71 -2.49 -10.19
CA GLU A 178 15.70 -3.00 -11.14
C GLU A 178 15.04 -3.89 -12.19
N ASP A 179 14.27 -4.89 -11.76
CA ASP A 179 13.54 -5.80 -12.66
C ASP A 179 12.59 -5.06 -13.61
N TYR A 180 11.89 -4.03 -13.11
CA TYR A 180 10.96 -3.23 -13.91
C TYR A 180 11.63 -2.50 -15.09
N ALA A 181 12.97 -2.38 -15.10
CA ALA A 181 13.70 -1.79 -16.22
C ALA A 181 13.44 -2.54 -17.55
N ARG A 182 13.15 -3.84 -17.50
CA ARG A 182 12.82 -4.66 -18.68
C ARG A 182 11.59 -4.19 -19.47
N TYR A 183 10.76 -3.33 -18.88
CA TYR A 183 9.56 -2.79 -19.51
C TYR A 183 9.76 -1.37 -20.08
N LEU A 184 10.96 -0.81 -19.98
CA LEU A 184 11.27 0.56 -20.42
C LEU A 184 11.82 0.63 -21.85
N GLU A 185 12.27 -0.51 -22.38
CA GLU A 185 12.67 -0.75 -23.77
C GLU A 185 11.43 -0.94 -24.66
#